data_AF-A0A7J0A3N8-F1
#
_entry.id   AF-A0A7J0A3N8-F1
#
_cell.length_a   1.000
_cell.length_b   1.000
_cell.length_c   1.000
_cell.angle_alpha   90.00
_cell.angle_beta   90.00
_cell.angle_gamma   90.00
#
_symmetry.space_group_name_H-M   'P 1'
#
loop_
_entity.id
_entity.type
_entity.pdbx_description
1 polymer ?
#
loop_
_entity_poly.entity_id
_entity_poly.type
_entity_poly.pdbx_seq_one_letter_code
_entity_poly.pdbx_strand_id
1 'polypeptide(L)'
;MDYTVMRSKKLQNQVTTGRLTLPVVILICTLCWVSTYFLFPDLITSATQESLSSFWQSARDLLFPGWAERIVSFLVYAVIGYFLIELNNQFGIIRMRASMQTAIYFLLVTACPEMHLLYAGDIAALAFLISIYFLFRSYQQSHSSGHLFYSFFFIGAGSILFPQLTILSVLWLLESYRFQSLTPRSFCGALLGWMLPYWMLFGHAFFYNEMELFYRPFNQLLTFGEVFNLQILQPWELAILGYLLVMFIVSAVHCVAAGFEDKIRTRAYLQFLIDLTLFLFLQIALQPIYCSALLPLLIISSSILIGHFFVLTNSKSSNVFFIISLVGLILLFAFNIWTLL
;
A
#
# COMPACT_ATOMS: atom_id res chain seq x y z
N MET A 1 -34.22 40.18 -1.63
CA MET A 1 -34.15 38.73 -1.39
C MET A 1 -33.35 38.16 -2.56
N ASP A 2 -32.46 37.20 -2.29
CA ASP A 2 -31.47 36.60 -3.21
C ASP A 2 -30.14 37.33 -3.38
N TYR A 3 -29.36 37.35 -2.29
CA TYR A 3 -27.90 37.35 -2.41
C TYR A 3 -27.44 35.95 -2.80
N THR A 4 -27.37 35.65 -4.09
CA THR A 4 -26.59 34.51 -4.61
C THR A 4 -25.12 34.78 -4.36
N VAL A 5 -24.63 34.39 -3.19
CA VAL A 5 -23.19 34.30 -2.92
C VAL A 5 -22.63 33.27 -3.89
N MET A 6 -22.05 33.72 -5.01
CA MET A 6 -21.11 32.95 -5.81
C MET A 6 -19.89 32.64 -4.93
N ARG A 7 -20.01 31.64 -4.06
CA ARG A 7 -18.91 31.14 -3.26
C ARG A 7 -17.94 30.51 -4.25
N SER A 8 -16.80 31.16 -4.49
CA SER A 8 -15.76 30.61 -5.35
C SER A 8 -15.49 29.16 -4.91
N LYS A 9 -15.73 28.20 -5.81
CA LYS A 9 -15.48 26.80 -5.50
C LYS A 9 -13.99 26.68 -5.25
N LYS A 10 -13.61 26.31 -4.02
CA LYS A 10 -12.21 26.13 -3.63
C LYS A 10 -11.52 25.11 -4.54
N LEU A 11 -10.23 25.31 -4.81
CA LEU A 11 -9.45 24.46 -5.70
C LEU A 11 -9.52 22.99 -5.28
N GLN A 12 -9.39 22.69 -3.99
CA GLN A 12 -9.61 21.36 -3.43
C GLN A 12 -10.95 20.78 -3.88
N ASN A 13 -12.07 21.47 -3.67
CA ASN A 13 -13.39 20.96 -4.10
C ASN A 13 -13.48 20.80 -5.62
N GLN A 14 -12.88 21.68 -6.41
CA GLN A 14 -12.91 21.55 -7.86
C GLN A 14 -12.14 20.32 -8.34
N VAL A 15 -10.98 20.05 -7.72
CA VAL A 15 -10.16 18.88 -8.02
C VAL A 15 -10.82 17.61 -7.49
N THR A 16 -11.25 17.57 -6.23
CA THR A 16 -11.90 16.37 -5.66
C THR A 16 -13.22 16.03 -6.34
N THR A 17 -13.93 17.02 -6.91
CA THR A 17 -15.18 16.80 -7.65
C THR A 17 -15.00 16.73 -9.17
N GLY A 18 -13.79 16.91 -9.70
CA GLY A 18 -13.51 16.91 -11.14
C GLY A 18 -13.54 15.51 -11.75
N ARG A 19 -14.25 15.32 -12.87
CA ARG A 19 -14.29 14.04 -13.61
C ARG A 19 -12.96 13.71 -14.30
N LEU A 20 -12.16 14.74 -14.61
CA LEU A 20 -10.92 14.63 -15.37
C LEU A 20 -9.68 14.45 -14.51
N THR A 21 -9.79 14.43 -13.17
CA THR A 21 -8.61 14.38 -12.30
C THR A 21 -7.81 13.09 -12.44
N LEU A 22 -8.46 11.94 -12.42
CA LEU A 22 -7.78 10.66 -12.59
C LEU A 22 -7.16 10.50 -13.99
N PRO A 23 -7.84 10.82 -15.11
CA PRO A 23 -7.22 10.84 -16.42
C PRO A 23 -5.99 11.76 -16.52
N VAL A 24 -6.08 12.98 -15.97
CA VAL A 24 -4.96 13.93 -15.98
C VAL A 24 -3.79 13.41 -15.16
N VAL A 25 -4.05 12.85 -13.97
CA VAL A 25 -3.01 12.24 -13.14
C VAL A 25 -2.36 11.06 -13.86
N ILE A 26 -3.13 10.16 -14.46
CA ILE A 26 -2.58 9.04 -15.23
C ILE A 26 -1.64 9.54 -16.35
N LEU A 27 -2.04 10.59 -17.09
CA LEU A 27 -1.17 11.18 -18.11
C LEU A 27 0.14 11.71 -17.51
N ILE A 28 0.07 12.48 -16.41
CA ILE A 28 1.26 12.98 -15.71
C ILE A 28 2.15 11.82 -15.26
N CYS A 29 1.58 10.79 -14.63
CA CYS A 29 2.31 9.61 -14.17
C CYS A 29 2.98 8.87 -15.32
N THR A 30 2.30 8.66 -16.45
CA THR A 30 2.91 8.03 -17.62
C THR A 30 4.05 8.85 -18.20
N LEU A 31 3.92 10.17 -18.27
CA LEU A 31 4.99 11.06 -18.75
C LEU A 31 6.20 11.04 -17.81
N CYS A 32 5.97 11.09 -16.50
CA CYS A 32 7.03 10.98 -15.50
C CYS A 32 7.75 9.62 -15.58
N TRP A 33 7.01 8.51 -15.69
CA TRP A 33 7.59 7.17 -15.79
C TRP A 33 8.46 6.99 -17.04
N VAL A 34 7.98 7.50 -18.18
CA VAL A 34 8.75 7.52 -19.44
C VAL A 34 9.98 8.41 -19.30
N SER A 35 9.86 9.56 -18.64
CA SER A 35 10.99 10.47 -18.40
C SER A 35 12.06 9.82 -17.51
N THR A 36 11.66 9.15 -16.43
CA THR A 36 12.57 8.37 -15.57
C THR A 36 13.28 7.29 -16.36
N TYR A 37 12.59 6.64 -17.31
CA TYR A 37 13.21 5.61 -18.14
C TYR A 37 14.41 6.15 -18.94
N PHE A 38 14.25 7.32 -19.56
CA PHE A 38 15.30 7.96 -20.34
C PHE A 38 16.40 8.62 -19.48
N LEU A 39 16.04 9.18 -18.32
CA LEU A 39 16.97 9.89 -17.44
C LEU A 39 17.88 8.94 -16.65
N PHE A 40 17.38 7.76 -16.26
CA PHE A 40 18.11 6.82 -15.40
C PHE A 40 18.14 5.42 -16.02
N PRO A 41 18.90 5.21 -17.11
CA PRO A 41 19.09 3.88 -17.70
C PRO A 41 19.87 2.93 -16.75
N ASP A 42 20.79 3.47 -15.95
CA ASP A 42 21.72 2.68 -15.12
C ASP A 42 21.14 2.18 -13.79
N LEU A 43 19.93 2.62 -13.40
CA LEU A 43 19.23 2.15 -12.18
C LEU A 43 19.00 0.61 -12.19
N ILE A 44 19.07 -0.01 -13.37
CA ILE A 44 18.94 -1.45 -13.58
C ILE A 44 20.13 -2.21 -12.96
N THR A 45 21.30 -1.58 -12.86
CA THR A 45 22.55 -2.23 -12.42
C THR A 45 22.79 -2.17 -10.91
N SER A 46 22.15 -1.25 -10.18
CA SER A 46 22.21 -1.18 -8.71
C SER A 46 21.16 -2.07 -8.04
N ALA A 47 19.99 -2.23 -8.68
CA ALA A 47 18.89 -3.06 -8.19
C ALA A 47 19.19 -4.57 -8.14
N THR A 48 20.21 -5.03 -8.88
CA THR A 48 20.69 -6.42 -8.86
C THR A 48 21.31 -6.83 -7.53
N GLN A 49 21.67 -5.89 -6.65
CA GLN A 49 22.49 -6.19 -5.47
C GLN A 49 21.72 -6.19 -4.13
N GLU A 50 20.51 -5.63 -4.05
CA GLU A 50 19.86 -5.32 -2.75
C GLU A 50 18.50 -5.98 -2.44
N SER A 51 17.96 -6.88 -3.26
CA SER A 51 16.71 -7.55 -2.88
C SER A 51 16.99 -8.79 -2.02
N LEU A 52 16.65 -8.71 -0.73
CA LEU A 52 16.84 -9.74 0.30
C LEU A 52 16.12 -11.09 0.04
N SER A 53 15.38 -11.27 -1.05
CA SER A 53 14.69 -12.51 -1.40
C SER A 53 15.20 -13.09 -2.72
N SER A 54 16.14 -14.03 -2.61
CA SER A 54 16.72 -14.74 -3.77
C SER A 54 15.74 -15.64 -4.52
N PHE A 55 14.58 -15.99 -3.92
CA PHE A 55 13.50 -16.63 -4.67
C PHE A 55 12.87 -15.68 -5.69
N TRP A 56 12.66 -14.43 -5.30
CA TRP A 56 12.17 -13.39 -6.20
C TRP A 56 13.22 -13.06 -7.27
N GLN A 57 14.50 -12.98 -6.92
CA GLN A 57 15.58 -12.76 -7.90
C GLN A 57 15.64 -13.88 -8.94
N SER A 58 15.60 -15.14 -8.51
CA SER A 58 15.62 -16.29 -9.43
C SER A 58 14.39 -16.29 -10.37
N ALA A 59 13.20 -15.99 -9.85
CA ALA A 59 12.00 -15.86 -10.67
C ALA A 59 12.07 -14.65 -11.62
N ARG A 60 12.62 -13.51 -11.15
CA ARG A 60 12.77 -12.28 -11.92
C ARG A 60 13.73 -12.46 -13.09
N ASP A 61 14.90 -13.03 -12.85
CA ASP A 61 15.96 -13.25 -13.85
C ASP A 61 15.53 -14.25 -14.93
N LEU A 62 14.69 -15.23 -14.56
CA LEU A 62 14.13 -16.21 -15.50
C LEU A 62 12.99 -15.63 -16.35
N LEU A 63 12.18 -14.73 -15.78
CA LEU A 63 10.94 -14.27 -16.42
C LEU A 63 11.09 -12.99 -17.24
N PHE A 64 12.03 -12.09 -16.92
CA PHE A 64 12.03 -10.74 -17.51
C PHE A 64 13.41 -10.25 -17.95
N PRO A 65 13.62 -9.93 -19.25
CA PRO A 65 14.75 -9.09 -19.66
C PRO A 65 14.60 -7.68 -19.07
N GLY A 66 15.70 -7.00 -18.73
CA GLY A 66 15.66 -5.76 -17.91
C GLY A 66 14.78 -4.61 -18.42
N TRP A 67 14.50 -4.52 -19.73
CA TRP A 67 13.54 -3.54 -20.26
C TRP A 67 12.07 -3.89 -19.99
N ALA A 68 11.75 -5.19 -19.87
CA ALA A 68 10.42 -5.68 -19.55
C ALA A 68 10.06 -5.45 -18.08
N GLU A 69 11.05 -5.41 -17.18
CA GLU A 69 10.83 -5.21 -15.73
C GLU A 69 10.06 -3.91 -15.44
N ARG A 70 10.44 -2.80 -16.08
CA ARG A 70 9.77 -1.50 -15.89
C ARG A 70 8.35 -1.48 -16.44
N ILE A 71 8.10 -2.18 -17.54
CA ILE A 71 6.75 -2.32 -18.12
C ILE A 71 5.88 -3.15 -17.17
N VAL A 72 6.42 -4.25 -16.65
CA VAL A 72 5.74 -5.12 -15.68
C VAL A 72 5.46 -4.36 -14.38
N SER A 73 6.42 -3.59 -13.86
CA SER A 73 6.21 -2.74 -12.69
C SER A 73 5.08 -1.73 -12.93
N PHE A 74 5.12 -1.00 -14.05
CA PHE A 74 4.04 -0.08 -14.42
C PHE A 74 2.66 -0.77 -14.46
N LEU A 75 2.59 -1.97 -15.04
CA LEU A 75 1.35 -2.76 -15.08
C LEU A 75 0.90 -3.21 -13.69
N VAL A 76 1.81 -3.64 -12.82
CA VAL A 76 1.50 -4.03 -11.43
C VAL A 76 0.90 -2.84 -10.67
N TYR A 77 1.53 -1.65 -10.76
CA TYR A 77 1.02 -0.43 -10.15
C TYR A 77 -0.34 0.01 -10.74
N ALA A 78 -0.54 -0.17 -12.05
CA ALA A 78 -1.84 0.08 -12.69
C ALA A 78 -2.93 -0.89 -12.18
N VAL A 79 -2.60 -2.17 -12.00
CA VAL A 79 -3.49 -3.18 -11.43
C VAL A 79 -3.83 -2.84 -9.97
N ILE A 80 -2.85 -2.45 -9.14
CA ILE A 80 -3.10 -1.97 -7.77
C ILE A 80 -4.06 -0.77 -7.80
N GLY A 81 -3.80 0.21 -8.66
CA GLY A 81 -4.68 1.37 -8.82
C GLY A 81 -6.11 1.01 -9.20
N TYR A 82 -6.30 0.04 -10.10
CA TYR A 82 -7.62 -0.50 -10.46
C TYR A 82 -8.30 -1.20 -9.27
N PHE A 83 -7.58 -2.06 -8.54
CA PHE A 83 -8.12 -2.71 -7.35
C PHE A 83 -8.51 -1.73 -6.26
N LEU A 84 -7.79 -0.61 -6.10
CA LEU A 84 -8.19 0.47 -5.18
C LEU A 84 -9.55 1.06 -5.56
N ILE A 85 -9.77 1.33 -6.85
CA ILE A 85 -11.07 1.81 -7.36
C ILE A 85 -12.18 0.81 -7.01
N GLU A 86 -11.94 -0.48 -7.27
CA GLU A 86 -12.90 -1.53 -6.98
C GLU A 86 -13.19 -1.67 -5.48
N LEU A 87 -12.16 -1.62 -4.65
CA LEU A 87 -12.28 -1.67 -3.19
C LEU A 87 -13.15 -0.51 -2.68
N ASN A 88 -12.94 0.71 -3.17
CA ASN A 88 -13.79 1.82 -2.78
C ASN A 88 -15.21 1.73 -3.33
N ASN A 89 -15.39 1.25 -4.56
CA ASN A 89 -16.72 1.07 -5.16
C ASN A 89 -17.56 0.07 -4.36
N GLN A 90 -16.96 -1.06 -3.95
CA GLN A 90 -17.66 -2.12 -3.22
C GLN A 90 -17.97 -1.74 -1.77
N PHE A 91 -17.00 -1.17 -1.06
CA PHE A 91 -17.14 -0.89 0.38
C PHE A 91 -17.66 0.51 0.69
N GLY A 92 -17.64 1.42 -0.30
CA GLY A 92 -18.12 2.79 -0.17
C GLY A 92 -17.33 3.57 0.89
N ILE A 93 -16.01 3.42 0.89
CA ILE A 93 -15.11 4.06 1.88
C ILE A 93 -15.18 5.58 1.72
N ILE A 94 -15.03 6.08 0.49
CA ILE A 94 -15.12 7.49 0.11
C ILE A 94 -16.43 7.72 -0.63
N ARG A 95 -17.29 8.55 -0.05
CA ARG A 95 -18.71 8.72 -0.48
C ARG A 95 -18.92 9.52 -1.77
N MET A 96 -18.00 10.42 -2.17
CA MET A 96 -18.25 11.32 -3.30
C MET A 96 -17.67 10.84 -4.63
N ARG A 97 -16.44 10.32 -4.67
CA ARG A 97 -15.83 9.77 -5.90
C ARG A 97 -14.77 8.72 -5.57
N ALA A 98 -14.85 7.57 -6.23
CA ALA A 98 -13.88 6.48 -6.10
C ALA A 98 -12.48 6.78 -6.66
N SER A 99 -12.36 7.84 -7.47
CA SER A 99 -11.14 8.13 -8.20
C SER A 99 -10.10 8.93 -7.43
N MET A 100 -10.46 9.51 -6.27
CA MET A 100 -9.61 10.49 -5.58
C MET A 100 -8.44 9.83 -4.84
N GLN A 101 -8.70 8.74 -4.09
CA GLN A 101 -7.66 7.89 -3.49
C GLN A 101 -6.66 7.37 -4.54
N THR A 102 -7.15 6.94 -5.72
CA THR A 102 -6.32 6.32 -6.75
C THR A 102 -5.46 7.36 -7.45
N ALA A 103 -5.97 8.59 -7.60
CA ALA A 103 -5.17 9.72 -8.06
C ALA A 103 -4.04 10.05 -7.09
N ILE A 104 -4.31 10.10 -5.78
CA ILE A 104 -3.27 10.31 -4.76
C ILE A 104 -2.26 9.17 -4.78
N TYR A 105 -2.72 7.93 -4.88
CA TYR A 105 -1.86 6.75 -4.99
C TYR A 105 -0.88 6.86 -6.15
N PHE A 106 -1.37 7.14 -7.36
CA PHE A 106 -0.49 7.27 -8.53
C PHE A 106 0.49 8.43 -8.40
N LEU A 107 0.05 9.57 -7.83
CA LEU A 107 0.92 10.71 -7.55
C LEU A 107 2.04 10.37 -6.54
N LEU A 108 1.72 9.64 -5.48
CA LEU A 108 2.69 9.19 -4.46
C LEU A 108 3.71 8.22 -5.05
N VAL A 109 3.27 7.23 -5.84
CA VAL A 109 4.17 6.28 -6.51
C VAL A 109 5.10 7.01 -7.47
N THR A 110 4.55 7.92 -8.29
CA THR A 110 5.33 8.67 -9.28
C THR A 110 6.36 9.61 -8.64
N ALA A 111 6.09 10.09 -7.42
CA ALA A 111 7.03 10.94 -6.70
C ALA A 111 8.34 10.22 -6.35
N CYS A 112 8.38 8.89 -6.40
CA CYS A 112 9.55 8.07 -6.05
C CYS A 112 10.04 7.26 -7.27
N PRO A 113 11.03 7.76 -8.03
CA PRO A 113 11.52 7.08 -9.23
C PRO A 113 12.14 5.71 -8.95
N GLU A 114 12.72 5.47 -7.77
CA GLU A 114 13.25 4.16 -7.39
C GLU A 114 12.15 3.09 -7.31
N MET A 115 10.93 3.46 -6.96
CA MET A 115 9.78 2.55 -6.89
C MET A 115 9.27 2.11 -8.27
N HIS A 116 9.80 2.68 -9.36
CA HIS A 116 9.47 2.24 -10.72
C HIS A 116 10.13 0.90 -11.10
N LEU A 117 11.06 0.40 -10.27
CA LEU A 117 11.60 -0.96 -10.36
C LEU A 117 10.62 -1.96 -9.75
N LEU A 118 10.73 -3.25 -10.09
CA LEU A 118 9.76 -4.26 -9.68
C LEU A 118 10.21 -4.96 -8.40
N TYR A 119 9.90 -4.45 -7.22
CA TYR A 119 10.28 -5.08 -5.95
C TYR A 119 9.35 -6.24 -5.56
N ALA A 120 9.86 -7.18 -4.74
CA ALA A 120 9.03 -8.26 -4.17
C ALA A 120 7.84 -7.69 -3.37
N GLY A 121 8.03 -6.51 -2.77
CA GLY A 121 6.98 -5.76 -2.08
C GLY A 121 5.80 -5.37 -2.96
N ASP A 122 6.00 -5.11 -4.24
CA ASP A 122 4.92 -4.69 -5.17
C ASP A 122 3.93 -5.83 -5.43
N ILE A 123 4.45 -7.04 -5.60
CA ILE A 123 3.63 -8.25 -5.79
C ILE A 123 2.99 -8.67 -4.47
N ALA A 124 3.73 -8.56 -3.36
CA ALA A 124 3.17 -8.76 -2.03
C ALA A 124 2.03 -7.75 -1.75
N ALA A 125 2.12 -6.53 -2.26
CA ALA A 125 1.09 -5.50 -2.15
C ALA A 125 -0.21 -5.88 -2.87
N LEU A 126 -0.14 -6.57 -4.01
CA LEU A 126 -1.33 -7.12 -4.67
C LEU A 126 -2.02 -8.17 -3.79
N ALA A 127 -1.26 -9.14 -3.27
CA ALA A 127 -1.79 -10.17 -2.38
C ALA A 127 -2.39 -9.55 -1.10
N PHE A 128 -1.71 -8.56 -0.53
CA PHE A 128 -2.19 -7.76 0.59
C PHE A 128 -3.51 -7.04 0.29
N LEU A 129 -3.65 -6.41 -0.88
CA LEU A 129 -4.88 -5.71 -1.25
C LEU A 129 -6.07 -6.66 -1.44
N ILE A 130 -5.83 -7.83 -2.06
CA ILE A 130 -6.84 -8.89 -2.16
C ILE A 130 -7.21 -9.41 -0.76
N SER A 131 -6.24 -9.52 0.15
CA SER A 131 -6.49 -9.89 1.53
C SER A 131 -7.38 -8.86 2.26
N ILE A 132 -7.12 -7.56 2.10
CA ILE A 132 -7.99 -6.49 2.65
C ILE A 132 -9.40 -6.60 2.09
N TYR A 133 -9.55 -6.85 0.79
CA TYR A 133 -10.86 -7.02 0.16
C TYR A 133 -11.69 -8.12 0.84
N PHE A 134 -11.09 -9.30 1.06
CA PHE A 134 -11.79 -10.38 1.75
C PHE A 134 -12.02 -10.12 3.25
N LEU A 135 -11.10 -9.40 3.92
CA LEU A 135 -11.29 -8.99 5.31
C LEU A 135 -12.46 -8.01 5.46
N PHE A 136 -12.57 -7.02 4.58
CA PHE A 136 -13.68 -6.06 4.60
C PHE A 136 -15.02 -6.74 4.32
N ARG A 137 -15.00 -7.76 3.46
CA ARG A 137 -16.17 -8.58 3.17
C ARG A 137 -16.62 -9.41 4.37
N SER A 138 -15.75 -9.75 5.32
CA SER A 138 -16.13 -10.52 6.52
C SER A 138 -16.87 -9.71 7.58
N TYR A 139 -16.95 -8.38 7.44
CA TYR A 139 -17.56 -7.47 8.42
C TYR A 139 -18.99 -7.88 8.81
N GLN A 140 -19.19 -8.16 10.11
CA GLN A 140 -20.48 -8.56 10.72
C GLN A 140 -21.18 -9.76 10.06
N GLN A 141 -20.45 -10.61 9.34
CA GLN A 141 -21.02 -11.82 8.75
C GLN A 141 -20.98 -13.00 9.72
N SER A 142 -22.13 -13.65 9.93
CA SER A 142 -22.27 -14.83 10.81
C SER A 142 -21.51 -16.07 10.32
N HIS A 143 -21.32 -16.20 9.00
CA HIS A 143 -20.57 -17.29 8.37
C HIS A 143 -19.35 -16.75 7.59
N SER A 144 -18.43 -16.11 8.31
CA SER A 144 -17.23 -15.47 7.76
C SER A 144 -16.07 -16.43 7.42
N SER A 145 -16.17 -17.73 7.76
CA SER A 145 -15.04 -18.67 7.70
C SER A 145 -14.37 -18.74 6.33
N GLY A 146 -15.16 -18.69 5.24
CA GLY A 146 -14.62 -18.68 3.88
C GLY A 146 -13.89 -17.39 3.54
N HIS A 147 -14.43 -16.23 3.92
CA HIS A 147 -13.79 -14.94 3.66
C HIS A 147 -12.49 -14.77 4.45
N LEU A 148 -12.47 -15.17 5.72
CA LEU A 148 -11.25 -15.16 6.52
C LEU A 148 -10.22 -16.18 6.02
N PHE A 149 -10.65 -17.35 5.55
CA PHE A 149 -9.75 -18.28 4.86
C PHE A 149 -9.06 -17.62 3.67
N TYR A 150 -9.81 -16.99 2.74
CA TYR A 150 -9.21 -16.32 1.58
C TYR A 150 -8.31 -15.15 1.99
N SER A 151 -8.72 -14.35 2.97
CA SER A 151 -7.92 -13.23 3.46
C SER A 151 -6.56 -13.68 3.98
N PHE A 152 -6.53 -14.71 4.83
CA PHE A 152 -5.28 -15.26 5.37
C PHE A 152 -4.50 -16.08 4.34
N PHE A 153 -5.17 -16.71 3.37
CA PHE A 153 -4.53 -17.36 2.24
C PHE A 153 -3.70 -16.40 1.41
N PHE A 154 -4.23 -15.21 1.09
CA PHE A 154 -3.46 -14.22 0.33
C PHE A 154 -2.33 -13.59 1.17
N ILE A 155 -2.48 -13.46 2.50
CA ILE A 155 -1.33 -13.11 3.36
C ILE A 155 -0.26 -14.20 3.32
N GLY A 156 -0.64 -15.47 3.47
CA GLY A 156 0.29 -16.60 3.41
C GLY A 156 0.98 -16.74 2.05
N ALA A 157 0.26 -16.46 0.96
CA ALA A 157 0.80 -16.51 -0.39
C ALA A 157 1.78 -15.35 -0.64
N GLY A 158 1.42 -14.13 -0.23
CA GLY A 158 2.31 -12.97 -0.30
C GLY A 158 3.54 -13.13 0.59
N SER A 159 3.43 -13.83 1.71
CA SER A 159 4.55 -14.05 2.62
C SER A 159 5.56 -15.09 2.16
N ILE A 160 5.27 -15.87 1.12
CA ILE A 160 6.31 -16.67 0.46
C ILE A 160 7.30 -15.75 -0.27
N LEU A 161 6.80 -14.66 -0.87
CA LEU A 161 7.63 -13.67 -1.58
C LEU A 161 8.29 -12.67 -0.63
N PHE A 162 7.54 -12.24 0.39
CA PHE A 162 7.98 -11.26 1.37
C PHE A 162 7.57 -11.71 2.79
N PRO A 163 8.42 -12.48 3.49
CA PRO A 163 8.05 -13.16 4.74
C PRO A 163 7.48 -12.27 5.84
N GLN A 164 7.93 -11.02 5.94
CA GLN A 164 7.47 -10.05 6.93
C GLN A 164 5.97 -9.76 6.80
N LEU A 165 5.35 -10.06 5.67
CA LEU A 165 3.90 -9.99 5.50
C LEU A 165 3.15 -10.90 6.51
N THR A 166 3.75 -12.00 6.98
CA THR A 166 3.11 -12.83 8.03
C THR A 166 2.93 -12.09 9.34
N ILE A 167 3.76 -11.09 9.66
CA ILE A 167 3.64 -10.31 10.89
C ILE A 167 2.30 -9.54 10.89
N LEU A 168 1.81 -9.12 9.72
CA LEU A 168 0.50 -8.50 9.57
C LEU A 168 -0.67 -9.44 9.89
N SER A 169 -0.47 -10.77 9.83
CA SER A 169 -1.54 -11.73 10.18
C SER A 169 -2.05 -11.53 11.61
N VAL A 170 -1.20 -11.07 12.53
CA VAL A 170 -1.58 -10.74 13.91
C VAL A 170 -2.57 -9.59 13.93
N LEU A 171 -2.30 -8.52 13.17
CA LEU A 171 -3.22 -7.40 13.02
C LEU A 171 -4.54 -7.88 12.39
N TRP A 172 -4.48 -8.74 11.37
CA TRP A 172 -5.69 -9.30 10.75
C TRP A 172 -6.57 -10.08 11.73
N LEU A 173 -5.97 -10.83 12.66
CA LEU A 173 -6.73 -11.53 13.70
C LEU A 173 -7.42 -10.54 14.66
N LEU A 174 -6.68 -9.53 15.14
CA LEU A 174 -7.24 -8.48 16.01
C LEU A 174 -8.40 -7.74 15.33
N GLU A 175 -8.24 -7.42 14.05
CA GLU A 175 -9.23 -6.67 13.28
C GLU A 175 -10.44 -7.54 12.92
N SER A 176 -10.23 -8.81 12.61
CA SER A 176 -11.33 -9.76 12.40
C SER A 176 -12.21 -9.93 13.64
N TYR A 177 -11.62 -9.84 14.84
CA TYR A 177 -12.34 -9.79 16.11
C TYR A 177 -13.15 -8.49 16.25
N ARG A 178 -12.54 -7.33 15.97
CA ARG A 178 -13.24 -6.03 16.00
C ARG A 178 -14.38 -5.94 14.98
N PHE A 179 -14.25 -6.59 13.84
CA PHE A 179 -15.30 -6.71 12.82
C PHE A 179 -16.41 -7.71 13.18
N GLN A 180 -16.36 -8.32 14.38
CA GLN A 180 -17.32 -9.31 14.85
C GLN A 180 -17.45 -10.51 13.90
N SER A 181 -16.35 -10.81 13.20
CA SER A 181 -16.28 -11.89 12.21
C SER A 181 -15.48 -13.10 12.73
N LEU A 182 -14.82 -12.97 13.88
CA LEU A 182 -14.01 -14.02 14.45
C LEU A 182 -14.86 -14.94 15.35
N THR A 183 -14.99 -16.18 14.92
CA THR A 183 -15.60 -17.32 15.63
C THR A 183 -14.55 -18.43 15.68
N PRO A 184 -14.66 -19.44 16.56
CA PRO A 184 -13.72 -20.56 16.57
C PRO A 184 -13.59 -21.24 15.20
N ARG A 185 -14.70 -21.37 14.47
CA ARG A 185 -14.71 -21.93 13.11
C ARG A 185 -13.98 -21.04 12.11
N SER A 186 -14.19 -19.72 12.15
CA SER A 186 -13.50 -18.81 11.23
C SER A 186 -12.04 -18.56 11.59
N PHE A 187 -11.67 -18.69 12.87
CA PHE A 187 -10.28 -18.73 13.32
C PHE A 187 -9.54 -19.94 12.74
N CYS A 188 -10.13 -21.15 12.82
CA CYS A 188 -9.56 -22.33 12.15
C CYS A 188 -9.47 -22.13 10.62
N GLY A 189 -10.48 -21.50 10.02
CA GLY A 189 -10.45 -21.12 8.60
C GLY A 189 -9.29 -20.19 8.26
N ALA A 190 -9.05 -19.16 9.07
CA ALA A 190 -7.91 -18.25 8.93
C ALA A 190 -6.57 -18.98 9.04
N LEU A 191 -6.41 -19.85 10.05
CA LEU A 191 -5.20 -20.64 10.26
C LEU A 191 -4.92 -21.56 9.07
N LEU A 192 -5.93 -22.29 8.59
CA LEU A 192 -5.81 -23.14 7.41
C LEU A 192 -5.49 -22.34 6.14
N GLY A 193 -6.11 -21.17 6.00
CA GLY A 193 -5.82 -20.25 4.90
C GLY A 193 -4.35 -19.86 4.87
N TRP A 194 -3.81 -19.42 6.01
CA TRP A 194 -2.39 -19.04 6.13
C TRP A 194 -1.44 -20.23 5.94
N MET A 195 -1.77 -21.41 6.46
CA MET A 195 -0.91 -22.60 6.34
C MET A 195 -0.89 -23.19 4.93
N LEU A 196 -1.95 -23.03 4.13
CA LEU A 196 -2.08 -23.70 2.83
C LEU A 196 -0.94 -23.36 1.84
N PRO A 197 -0.53 -22.09 1.63
CA PRO A 197 0.61 -21.75 0.78
C PRO A 197 1.91 -22.42 1.24
N TYR A 198 2.17 -22.43 2.56
CA TYR A 198 3.35 -23.08 3.13
C TYR A 198 3.30 -24.60 3.01
N TRP A 199 2.11 -25.21 3.11
CA TRP A 199 1.93 -26.65 2.88
C TRP A 199 2.29 -27.00 1.42
N MET A 200 1.83 -26.20 0.46
CA MET A 200 2.16 -26.43 -0.96
C MET A 200 3.66 -26.25 -1.23
N LEU A 201 4.28 -25.23 -0.63
CA LEU A 201 5.73 -25.01 -0.70
C LEU A 201 6.51 -26.19 -0.09
N PHE A 202 6.07 -26.69 1.07
CA PHE A 202 6.65 -27.86 1.71
C PHE A 202 6.57 -29.11 0.83
N GLY A 203 5.41 -29.37 0.23
CA GLY A 203 5.22 -30.48 -0.70
C GLY A 203 6.21 -30.41 -1.86
N HIS A 204 6.33 -29.24 -2.50
CA HIS A 204 7.30 -29.03 -3.57
C HIS A 204 8.75 -29.26 -3.09
N ALA A 205 9.16 -28.60 -2.01
CA ALA A 205 10.51 -28.70 -1.47
C ALA A 205 10.89 -30.15 -1.08
N PHE A 206 9.95 -30.92 -0.54
CA PHE A 206 10.16 -32.31 -0.16
C PHE A 206 10.36 -33.22 -1.39
N PHE A 207 9.54 -33.08 -2.44
CA PHE A 207 9.65 -33.93 -3.63
C PHE A 207 10.89 -33.65 -4.49
N TYR A 208 11.33 -32.39 -4.57
CA TYR A 208 12.51 -31.99 -5.33
C TYR A 208 13.81 -32.00 -4.50
N ASN A 209 13.74 -32.41 -3.23
CA ASN A 209 14.87 -32.44 -2.30
C ASN A 209 15.54 -31.06 -2.08
N GLU A 210 14.75 -29.99 -2.15
CA GLU A 210 15.16 -28.60 -1.97
C GLU A 210 14.58 -28.01 -0.68
N MET A 211 14.79 -28.69 0.46
CA MET A 211 14.18 -28.29 1.74
C MET A 211 14.62 -26.89 2.22
N GLU A 212 15.77 -26.40 1.77
CA GLU A 212 16.24 -25.03 2.00
C GLU A 212 15.22 -23.96 1.56
N LEU A 213 14.47 -24.20 0.47
CA LEU A 213 13.44 -23.28 0.00
C LEU A 213 12.30 -23.13 1.02
N PHE A 214 11.97 -24.21 1.73
CA PHE A 214 10.92 -24.19 2.75
C PHE A 214 11.37 -23.50 4.03
N TYR A 215 12.62 -23.69 4.47
CA TYR A 215 13.13 -23.07 5.69
C TYR A 215 13.43 -21.58 5.54
N ARG A 216 13.78 -21.11 4.34
CA ARG A 216 14.22 -19.74 4.10
C ARG A 216 13.22 -18.66 4.59
N PRO A 217 11.91 -18.70 4.28
CA PRO A 217 10.97 -17.69 4.78
C PRO A 217 10.94 -17.59 6.30
N PHE A 218 11.02 -18.72 7.00
CA PHE A 218 11.04 -18.76 8.46
C PHE A 218 12.36 -18.25 9.03
N ASN A 219 13.48 -18.61 8.41
CA ASN A 219 14.79 -18.09 8.79
C ASN A 219 14.84 -16.56 8.64
N GLN A 220 14.30 -16.00 7.55
CA GLN A 220 14.22 -14.55 7.32
C GLN A 220 13.35 -13.82 8.35
N LEU A 221 12.29 -14.48 8.84
CA LEU A 221 11.46 -13.96 9.93
C LEU A 221 12.18 -13.96 11.29
N LEU A 222 13.04 -14.95 11.52
CA LEU A 222 13.80 -15.10 12.77
C LEU A 222 15.06 -14.22 12.79
N THR A 223 15.64 -13.91 11.64
CA THR A 223 16.76 -12.98 11.52
C THR A 223 16.28 -11.55 11.67
N PHE A 224 16.23 -11.07 12.91
CA PHE A 224 16.08 -9.65 13.19
C PHE A 224 17.38 -8.93 12.82
N GLY A 225 17.28 -7.96 11.91
CA GLY A 225 18.39 -7.05 11.61
C GLY A 225 18.68 -6.10 12.76
N GLU A 226 19.53 -5.09 12.52
CA GLU A 226 19.80 -4.05 13.50
C GLU A 226 18.55 -3.24 13.80
N VAL A 227 17.98 -3.49 14.98
CA VAL A 227 16.72 -2.90 15.38
C VAL A 227 16.89 -1.39 15.58
N PHE A 228 15.97 -0.59 15.02
CA PHE A 228 15.98 0.88 15.09
C PHE A 228 17.21 1.58 14.48
N ASN A 229 17.97 0.92 13.60
CA ASN A 229 19.05 1.60 12.89
C ASN A 229 18.54 2.38 11.66
N LEU A 230 17.99 3.57 11.89
CA LEU A 230 17.50 4.45 10.83
C LEU A 230 18.61 5.05 9.95
N GLN A 231 19.89 4.87 10.31
CA GLN A 231 21.01 5.34 9.48
C GLN A 231 21.21 4.49 8.22
N ILE A 232 20.60 3.29 8.18
CA ILE A 232 20.60 2.41 7.01
C ILE A 232 19.74 2.99 5.87
N LEU A 233 18.74 3.82 6.20
CA LEU A 233 17.80 4.36 5.22
C LEU A 233 18.48 5.39 4.32
N GLN A 234 18.18 5.31 3.02
CA GLN A 234 18.62 6.30 2.07
C GLN A 234 17.92 7.65 2.31
N PRO A 235 18.53 8.78 1.94
CA PRO A 235 17.93 10.10 2.14
C PRO A 235 16.54 10.25 1.50
N TRP A 236 16.32 9.61 0.34
CA TRP A 236 15.03 9.63 -0.35
C TRP A 236 13.95 8.81 0.39
N GLU A 237 14.31 7.67 0.98
CA GLU A 237 13.41 6.84 1.82
C GLU A 237 12.95 7.62 3.04
N LEU A 238 13.88 8.31 3.71
CA LEU A 238 13.56 9.15 4.85
C LEU A 238 12.63 10.31 4.46
N ALA A 239 12.85 10.92 3.29
CA ALA A 239 12.03 12.01 2.79
C ALA A 239 10.59 11.58 2.50
N ILE A 240 10.39 10.44 1.81
CA ILE A 240 9.04 9.90 1.54
C ILE A 240 8.35 9.45 2.82
N LEU A 241 9.07 8.77 3.73
CA LEU A 241 8.51 8.35 5.02
C LEU A 241 8.08 9.56 5.85
N GLY A 242 8.90 10.62 5.90
CA GLY A 242 8.57 11.86 6.58
C GLY A 242 7.33 12.54 5.99
N TYR A 243 7.25 12.63 4.66
CA TYR A 243 6.07 13.17 3.97
C TYR A 243 4.81 12.35 4.29
N LEU A 244 4.87 11.03 4.13
CA LEU A 244 3.75 10.13 4.41
C LEU A 244 3.35 10.19 5.88
N LEU A 245 4.28 10.31 6.82
CA LEU A 245 4.00 10.40 8.24
C LEU A 245 3.21 11.67 8.58
N VAL A 246 3.61 12.83 8.05
CA VAL A 246 2.87 14.09 8.24
C VAL A 246 1.46 13.99 7.66
N MET A 247 1.35 13.46 6.44
CA MET A 247 0.05 13.26 5.78
C MET A 247 -0.84 12.27 6.55
N PHE A 248 -0.26 11.20 7.08
CA PHE A 248 -0.93 10.21 7.90
C PHE A 248 -1.45 10.81 9.20
N ILE A 249 -0.62 11.53 9.97
CA ILE A 249 -1.02 12.14 11.24
C ILE A 249 -2.23 13.06 11.04
N VAL A 250 -2.15 13.97 10.06
CA VAL A 250 -3.25 14.91 9.77
C VAL A 250 -4.52 14.16 9.35
N SER A 251 -4.39 13.16 8.48
CA SER A 251 -5.53 12.39 7.98
C SER A 251 -6.16 11.52 9.07
N ALA A 252 -5.35 10.87 9.92
CA ALA A 252 -5.80 10.01 11.01
C ALA A 252 -6.53 10.82 12.09
N VAL A 253 -5.95 11.96 12.53
CA VAL A 253 -6.58 12.86 13.50
C VAL A 253 -7.93 13.34 12.97
N HIS A 254 -8.01 13.73 11.70
CA HIS A 254 -9.27 14.14 11.11
C HIS A 254 -10.28 12.99 10.99
N CYS A 255 -9.87 11.80 10.55
CA CYS A 255 -10.75 10.63 10.46
C CYS A 255 -11.34 10.24 11.82
N VAL A 256 -10.57 10.35 12.90
CA VAL A 256 -11.05 10.10 14.26
C VAL A 256 -11.99 11.22 14.73
N ALA A 257 -11.61 12.48 14.53
CA ALA A 257 -12.41 13.63 14.97
C ALA A 257 -13.75 13.77 14.22
N ALA A 258 -13.76 13.51 12.91
CA ALA A 258 -14.93 13.60 12.04
C ALA A 258 -15.67 12.27 11.88
N GLY A 259 -15.23 11.19 12.54
CA GLY A 259 -15.76 9.84 12.36
C GLY A 259 -17.24 9.65 12.74
N PHE A 260 -17.85 10.63 13.41
CA PHE A 260 -19.29 10.64 13.70
C PHE A 260 -20.16 10.93 12.46
N GLU A 261 -19.61 11.56 11.43
CA GLU A 261 -20.32 11.82 10.15
C GLU A 261 -20.39 10.56 9.26
N ASP A 262 -19.55 9.56 9.59
CA ASP A 262 -19.43 8.34 8.84
C ASP A 262 -20.35 7.21 9.30
N LYS A 263 -20.64 6.28 8.37
CA LYS A 263 -21.44 5.10 8.69
C LYS A 263 -20.58 4.24 9.62
N ILE A 264 -21.21 3.55 10.57
CA ILE A 264 -20.52 2.67 11.54
C ILE A 264 -19.55 1.71 10.83
N ARG A 265 -19.98 1.13 9.69
CA ARG A 265 -19.14 0.26 8.85
C ARG A 265 -17.94 0.99 8.24
N THR A 266 -18.14 2.16 7.62
CA THR A 266 -17.06 2.97 7.04
C THR A 266 -16.05 3.39 8.11
N ARG A 267 -16.54 3.80 9.29
CA ARG A 267 -15.69 4.13 10.45
C ARG A 267 -14.83 2.94 10.88
N ALA A 268 -15.38 1.72 10.90
CA ALA A 268 -14.62 0.52 11.22
C ALA A 268 -13.51 0.25 10.19
N TYR A 269 -13.80 0.40 8.89
CA TYR A 269 -12.77 0.26 7.83
C TYR A 269 -11.69 1.34 7.91
N LEU A 270 -12.06 2.61 8.15
CA LEU A 270 -11.08 3.69 8.31
C LEU A 270 -10.20 3.50 9.55
N GLN A 271 -10.79 3.04 10.65
CA GLN A 271 -10.04 2.72 11.86
C GLN A 271 -9.05 1.57 11.61
N PHE A 272 -9.49 0.50 10.94
CA PHE A 272 -8.60 -0.56 10.47
C PHE A 272 -7.43 0.00 9.65
N LEU A 273 -7.70 0.89 8.69
CA LEU A 273 -6.66 1.48 7.85
C LEU A 273 -5.70 2.39 8.65
N ILE A 274 -6.18 3.07 9.70
CA ILE A 274 -5.32 3.83 10.63
C ILE A 274 -4.38 2.87 11.38
N ASP A 275 -4.94 1.81 11.97
CA ASP A 275 -4.17 0.84 12.77
C ASP A 275 -3.17 0.08 11.89
N LEU A 276 -3.56 -0.26 10.66
CA LEU A 276 -2.69 -0.81 9.63
C LEU A 276 -1.54 0.12 9.26
N THR A 277 -1.84 1.39 8.97
CA THR A 277 -0.80 2.36 8.58
C THR A 277 0.18 2.61 9.72
N LEU A 278 -0.32 2.72 10.96
CA LEU A 278 0.51 2.84 12.16
C LEU A 278 1.40 1.61 12.34
N PHE A 279 0.85 0.41 12.17
CA PHE A 279 1.59 -0.83 12.28
C PHE A 279 2.68 -0.96 11.20
N LEU A 280 2.40 -0.52 9.96
CA LEU A 280 3.40 -0.46 8.89
C LEU A 280 4.53 0.52 9.21
N PHE A 281 4.23 1.72 9.71
CA PHE A 281 5.27 2.65 10.19
C PHE A 281 6.11 2.04 11.30
N LEU A 282 5.48 1.35 12.26
CA LEU A 282 6.19 0.69 13.35
C LEU A 282 7.08 -0.44 12.84
N GLN A 283 6.64 -1.23 11.87
CA GLN A 283 7.46 -2.26 11.25
C GLN A 283 8.66 -1.67 10.50
N ILE A 284 8.48 -0.58 9.75
CA ILE A 284 9.59 0.12 9.07
C ILE A 284 10.58 0.69 10.09
N ALA A 285 10.10 1.28 11.18
CA ALA A 285 10.96 1.80 12.24
C ALA A 285 11.74 0.68 12.95
N LEU A 286 11.11 -0.47 13.16
CA LEU A 286 11.71 -1.63 13.81
C LEU A 286 12.75 -2.32 12.91
N GLN A 287 12.45 -2.46 11.62
CA GLN A 287 13.30 -3.11 10.62
C GLN A 287 13.44 -2.25 9.35
N PRO A 288 14.30 -1.21 9.38
CA PRO A 288 14.45 -0.27 8.26
C PRO A 288 14.93 -0.94 6.96
N ILE A 289 15.61 -2.08 7.07
CA ILE A 289 16.12 -2.89 5.94
C ILE A 289 15.00 -3.27 4.95
N TYR A 290 13.75 -3.40 5.42
CA TYR A 290 12.61 -3.77 4.57
C TYR A 290 11.79 -2.57 4.09
N CYS A 291 12.32 -1.34 4.20
CA CYS A 291 11.62 -0.11 3.81
C CYS A 291 11.11 -0.15 2.37
N SER A 292 11.98 -0.43 1.40
CA SER A 292 11.61 -0.54 -0.02
C SER A 292 10.48 -1.54 -0.31
N ALA A 293 10.43 -2.66 0.43
CA ALA A 293 9.38 -3.67 0.27
C ALA A 293 8.08 -3.34 1.01
N LEU A 294 8.14 -2.58 2.12
CA LEU A 294 6.97 -2.16 2.91
C LEU A 294 6.32 -0.87 2.39
N LEU A 295 7.08 -0.04 1.68
CA LEU A 295 6.63 1.25 1.16
C LEU A 295 5.40 1.15 0.23
N PRO A 296 5.29 0.18 -0.71
CA PRO A 296 4.09 0.04 -1.54
C PRO A 296 2.83 -0.20 -0.71
N LEU A 297 2.92 -1.02 0.34
CA LEU A 297 1.80 -1.32 1.25
C LEU A 297 1.41 -0.07 2.05
N LEU A 298 2.39 0.71 2.50
CA LEU A 298 2.17 1.96 3.23
C LEU A 298 1.51 3.03 2.36
N ILE A 299 1.93 3.15 1.09
CA ILE A 299 1.35 4.09 0.12
C ILE A 299 -0.11 3.71 -0.16
N ILE A 300 -0.42 2.41 -0.30
CA ILE A 300 -1.80 1.92 -0.46
C ILE A 300 -2.69 2.42 0.69
N SER A 301 -2.34 2.12 1.95
CA SER A 301 -3.18 2.47 3.09
C SER A 301 -3.26 3.98 3.30
N SER A 302 -2.14 4.69 3.14
CA SER A 302 -2.06 6.15 3.28
C SER A 302 -2.88 6.86 2.21
N SER A 303 -2.87 6.39 0.96
CA SER A 303 -3.62 7.01 -0.14
C SER A 303 -5.14 7.02 0.12
N ILE A 304 -5.67 5.96 0.73
CA ILE A 304 -7.09 5.87 1.09
C ILE A 304 -7.43 6.86 2.21
N LEU A 305 -6.60 6.96 3.25
CA LEU A 305 -6.77 7.90 4.37
C LEU A 305 -6.71 9.37 3.90
N ILE A 306 -5.68 9.70 3.14
CA ILE A 306 -5.48 11.04 2.58
C ILE A 306 -6.64 11.39 1.64
N GLY A 307 -7.07 10.43 0.83
CA GLY A 307 -8.19 10.60 -0.08
C GLY A 307 -9.49 10.88 0.66
N HIS A 308 -9.76 10.12 1.73
CA HIS A 308 -10.91 10.34 2.59
C HIS A 308 -10.90 11.74 3.22
N PHE A 309 -9.77 12.14 3.79
CA PHE A 309 -9.56 13.45 4.41
C PHE A 309 -9.88 14.60 3.45
N PHE A 310 -9.31 14.58 2.25
CA PHE A 310 -9.48 15.67 1.29
C PHE A 310 -10.86 15.72 0.65
N VAL A 311 -11.59 14.60 0.57
CA VAL A 311 -12.96 14.60 0.06
C VAL A 311 -13.95 15.14 1.09
N LEU A 312 -13.75 14.82 2.38
CA LEU A 312 -14.70 15.20 3.44
C LEU A 312 -14.53 16.66 3.89
N THR A 313 -13.30 17.21 3.80
CA THR A 313 -13.02 18.56 4.29
C THR A 313 -13.36 19.66 3.29
N ASN A 314 -14.06 20.70 3.75
CA ASN A 314 -14.40 21.89 2.95
C ASN A 314 -14.03 23.21 3.65
N SER A 315 -13.04 23.19 4.55
CA SER A 315 -12.58 24.38 5.29
C SER A 315 -11.56 25.21 4.49
N LYS A 316 -11.25 26.45 4.91
CA LYS A 316 -10.18 27.25 4.25
C LYS A 316 -8.82 26.64 4.55
N SER A 317 -8.62 26.18 5.78
CA SER A 317 -7.40 25.50 6.24
C SER A 317 -7.11 24.23 5.42
N SER A 318 -8.12 23.39 5.18
CA SER A 318 -7.91 22.16 4.38
C SER A 318 -7.51 22.47 2.93
N ASN A 319 -8.06 23.51 2.32
CA ASN A 319 -7.67 23.90 0.95
C ASN A 319 -6.23 24.43 0.90
N VAL A 320 -5.78 25.15 1.92
CA VAL A 320 -4.37 25.57 2.04
C VAL A 320 -3.49 24.35 2.25
N PHE A 321 -3.87 23.43 3.13
CA PHE A 321 -3.15 22.19 3.36
C PHE A 321 -3.06 21.32 2.10
N PHE A 322 -4.13 21.23 1.30
CA PHE A 322 -4.12 20.54 0.00
C PHE A 322 -3.10 21.14 -0.98
N ILE A 323 -3.03 22.47 -1.07
CA ILE A 323 -2.05 23.15 -1.91
C ILE A 323 -0.63 22.90 -1.39
N ILE A 324 -0.40 23.03 -0.08
CA ILE A 324 0.88 22.75 0.56
C ILE A 324 1.31 21.30 0.34
N SER A 325 0.40 20.33 0.47
CA SER A 325 0.71 18.91 0.24
C SER A 325 1.07 18.62 -1.21
N LEU A 326 0.44 19.31 -2.17
CA LEU A 326 0.73 19.15 -3.59
C LEU A 326 2.08 19.78 -3.95
N VAL A 327 2.35 20.99 -3.45
CA VAL A 327 3.67 21.63 -3.59
C VAL A 327 4.76 20.77 -2.93
N GLY A 328 4.49 20.25 -1.73
CA GLY A 328 5.39 19.34 -1.02
C GLY A 328 5.67 18.06 -1.82
N LEU A 329 4.67 17.50 -2.49
CA LEU A 329 4.85 16.35 -3.36
C LEU A 329 5.73 16.67 -4.58
N ILE A 330 5.55 17.83 -5.21
CA ILE A 330 6.38 18.27 -6.34
C ILE A 330 7.83 18.47 -5.87
N LEU A 331 8.03 19.10 -4.71
CA LEU A 331 9.36 19.28 -4.12
C LEU A 331 10.00 17.94 -3.78
N LEU A 332 9.22 16.98 -3.27
CA LEU A 332 9.69 15.63 -2.98
C LEU A 332 10.13 14.92 -4.26
N PHE A 333 9.36 15.02 -5.34
CA PHE A 333 9.73 14.47 -6.64
C PHE A 333 11.03 15.10 -7.18
N ALA A 334 11.17 16.44 -7.09
CA ALA A 334 12.38 17.13 -7.50
C ALA A 334 13.60 16.73 -6.65
N PHE A 335 13.42 16.58 -5.33
CA PHE A 335 14.44 16.08 -4.42
C PHE A 335 14.86 14.66 -4.76
N ASN A 336 13.91 13.75 -5.00
CA ASN A 336 14.21 12.36 -5.36
C ASN A 336 14.93 12.24 -6.70
N ILE A 337 14.58 13.07 -7.69
CA ILE A 337 15.35 13.15 -8.95
C ILE A 337 16.77 13.65 -8.69
N TRP A 338 16.92 14.68 -7.86
CA TRP A 338 18.23 15.24 -7.53
C TRP A 338 19.13 14.25 -6.81
N THR A 339 18.59 13.43 -5.91
CA THR A 339 19.38 12.41 -5.21
C THR A 339 19.81 11.25 -6.10
N LEU A 340 19.13 11.05 -7.22
CA LEU A 340 19.40 9.98 -8.18
C LEU A 340 20.36 10.40 -9.32
N LEU A 341 20.58 11.70 -9.49
CA LEU A 341 21.40 12.31 -10.54
C LEU A 341 22.81 12.60 -10.01
#